data_AF-A0A4Q4KPV7-F1
#
_entry.id   AF-A0A4Q4KPV7-F1
#
_cell.length_a   1.000
_cell.length_b   1.000
_cell.length_c   1.000
_cell.angle_alpha   90.00
_cell.angle_beta   90.00
_cell.angle_gamma   90.00
#
_symmetry.space_group_name_H-M   'P 1'
#
loop_
_entity.id
_entity.type
_entity.pdbx_description
1 polymer ?
#
loop_
_entity_poly.entity_id
_entity_poly.type
_entity_poly.pdbx_seq_one_letter_code
_entity_poly.pdbx_strand_id
1 'polypeptide(L)'
;MRSVTLIIVSVFLMYSCSNDESQENTTGKEEVQDLKSDSLPDAEWNGEYMKIKDETEPKVTRKSQGSDFYSMGRVDMKIGENLVDFSIFERKKNALVFTNGSITAFIKSAFDEDITLKFKKKDIVVNHKGKYKADPSEKANNSFSMSILAGEKDHQKEYTIENGEAEILHFSPRLGTLEVKIKGDFLKKDGSKQKGEGMIKMNFESAVMTTM
;
A
#
# COMPACT_ATOMS: atom_id res chain seq x y z
N MET A 1 -29.49 -44.84 32.60
CA MET A 1 -28.36 -45.21 33.48
C MET A 1 -27.11 -45.28 32.62
N ARG A 2 -26.09 -44.51 33.00
CA ARG A 2 -24.81 -44.34 32.29
C ARG A 2 -23.85 -45.44 32.72
N SER A 3 -23.10 -46.01 31.80
CA SER A 3 -21.89 -46.79 32.09
C SER A 3 -20.70 -46.09 31.42
N VAL A 4 -19.95 -45.35 32.23
CA VAL A 4 -18.65 -44.77 31.91
C VAL A 4 -17.61 -45.74 32.44
N THR A 5 -16.69 -46.19 31.59
CA THR A 5 -15.53 -47.00 32.02
C THR A 5 -14.27 -46.19 31.76
N LEU A 6 -13.69 -45.69 32.85
CA LEU A 6 -12.36 -45.10 32.95
C LEU A 6 -11.33 -46.22 33.10
N ILE A 7 -10.23 -46.17 32.34
CA ILE A 7 -9.01 -46.93 32.63
C ILE A 7 -7.86 -45.92 32.77
N ILE A 8 -7.20 -46.00 33.93
CA ILE A 8 -6.09 -45.17 34.41
C ILE A 8 -4.80 -46.03 34.38
N VAL A 9 -3.64 -45.37 34.39
CA VAL A 9 -2.31 -45.82 34.88
C VAL A 9 -1.44 -46.44 33.77
N SER A 10 -0.29 -45.85 33.40
CA SER A 10 0.89 -45.79 34.26
C SER A 10 1.92 -44.75 33.83
N VAL A 11 2.38 -44.01 34.84
CA VAL A 11 3.60 -43.22 34.91
C VAL A 11 4.80 -44.17 34.98
N PHE A 12 5.86 -43.89 34.21
CA PHE A 12 7.20 -44.38 34.52
C PHE A 12 8.13 -43.18 34.67
N LEU A 13 8.55 -42.95 35.93
CA LEU A 13 9.65 -42.09 36.35
C LEU A 13 10.72 -42.99 36.97
N MET A 14 11.95 -42.91 36.45
CA MET A 14 13.24 -43.27 37.05
C MET A 14 14.25 -42.33 36.32
N TYR A 15 14.91 -41.29 36.86
CA TYR A 15 15.84 -41.16 38.02
C TYR A 15 16.86 -42.33 38.05
N SER A 16 18.19 -42.16 37.99
CA SER A 16 19.08 -41.11 38.52
C SER A 16 20.55 -41.26 38.02
N CYS A 17 21.31 -40.14 38.11
CA CYS A 17 22.74 -40.00 38.47
C CYS A 17 23.83 -40.72 37.63
N SER A 18 25.03 -40.17 37.36
CA SER A 18 25.89 -39.33 38.20
C SER A 18 26.85 -38.47 37.36
N ASN A 19 27.31 -37.40 38.02
CA ASN A 19 28.29 -36.42 37.58
C ASN A 19 29.73 -36.85 37.98
N ASP A 20 30.69 -36.13 37.38
CA ASP A 20 32.09 -35.86 37.78
C ASP A 20 33.28 -36.64 37.17
N GLU A 21 34.06 -35.82 36.44
CA GLU A 21 35.52 -35.62 36.48
C GLU A 21 36.49 -36.49 35.64
N SER A 22 37.09 -35.79 34.66
CA SER A 22 38.54 -35.47 34.57
C SER A 22 39.39 -36.03 33.40
N GLN A 23 40.11 -35.07 32.80
CA GLN A 23 41.40 -35.09 32.08
C GLN A 23 41.55 -35.64 30.63
N GLU A 24 41.92 -34.70 29.73
CA GLU A 24 43.11 -34.68 28.82
C GLU A 24 43.71 -36.04 28.41
N ASN A 25 44.09 -36.34 27.15
CA ASN A 25 44.83 -35.51 26.20
C ASN A 25 45.05 -36.24 24.83
N THR A 26 45.13 -35.45 23.74
CA THR A 26 45.95 -35.61 22.50
C THR A 26 45.68 -36.64 21.38
N THR A 27 45.54 -36.03 20.18
CA THR A 27 46.09 -36.36 18.83
C THR A 27 45.34 -37.30 17.87
N GLY A 28 44.95 -36.71 16.73
CA GLY A 28 44.68 -37.41 15.47
C GLY A 28 43.93 -36.53 14.48
N LYS A 29 44.67 -35.85 13.59
CA LYS A 29 44.13 -35.10 12.46
C LYS A 29 43.43 -36.03 11.47
N GLU A 30 42.23 -35.65 11.02
CA GLU A 30 41.82 -35.84 9.63
C GLU A 30 40.88 -34.70 9.25
N GLU A 31 41.29 -33.96 8.22
CA GLU A 31 40.56 -32.85 7.62
C GLU A 31 39.35 -33.42 6.87
N VAL A 32 38.14 -33.00 7.28
CA VAL A 32 36.96 -33.03 6.41
C VAL A 32 36.61 -31.58 6.14
N GLN A 33 36.96 -31.12 4.93
CA GLN A 33 36.35 -29.94 4.33
C GLN A 33 34.87 -30.25 4.15
N ASP A 34 34.01 -29.65 4.98
CA ASP A 34 32.59 -29.61 4.73
C ASP A 34 32.08 -28.16 4.81
N LEU A 35 31.70 -27.68 3.63
CA LEU A 35 30.66 -26.69 3.33
C LEU A 35 30.57 -25.46 4.24
N LYS A 36 30.84 -24.29 3.64
CA LYS A 36 30.42 -22.97 4.14
C LYS A 36 28.99 -23.09 4.70
N SER A 37 28.89 -23.11 6.03
CA SER A 37 27.63 -23.00 6.73
C SER A 37 27.05 -21.65 6.34
N ASP A 38 25.93 -21.71 5.61
CA ASP A 38 25.06 -20.59 5.28
C ASP A 38 24.59 -20.00 6.62
N SER A 39 25.39 -19.07 7.13
CA SER A 39 25.26 -18.57 8.49
C SER A 39 24.03 -17.68 8.51
N LEU A 40 22.93 -18.21 9.07
CA LEU A 40 21.72 -17.45 9.32
C LEU A 40 22.07 -16.17 10.12
N PRO A 41 21.42 -15.04 9.83
CA PRO A 41 21.77 -13.77 10.44
C PRO A 41 21.43 -13.77 11.95
N ASP A 42 22.27 -13.07 12.73
CA ASP A 42 22.13 -13.00 14.18
C ASP A 42 20.75 -12.46 14.57
N ALA A 43 20.03 -13.22 15.40
CA ALA A 43 18.70 -12.87 15.86
C ALA A 43 18.67 -12.72 17.38
N GLU A 44 18.09 -11.61 17.86
CA GLU A 44 17.89 -11.33 19.28
C GLU A 44 16.42 -11.53 19.68
N TRP A 45 16.22 -12.12 20.84
CA TRP A 45 14.90 -12.30 21.44
C TRP A 45 14.37 -10.99 22.02
N ASN A 46 13.17 -10.55 21.60
CA ASN A 46 12.55 -9.31 22.08
C ASN A 46 11.40 -9.51 23.08
N GLY A 47 11.18 -10.74 23.55
CA GLY A 47 10.09 -11.10 24.45
C GLY A 47 8.90 -11.82 23.79
N GLU A 48 8.75 -11.76 22.47
CA GLU A 48 7.68 -12.46 21.73
C GLU A 48 8.19 -13.24 20.50
N TYR A 49 9.22 -12.76 19.82
CA TYR A 49 9.80 -13.43 18.65
C TYR A 49 11.30 -13.13 18.49
N MET A 50 11.97 -13.95 17.69
CA MET A 50 13.36 -13.75 17.28
C MET A 50 13.42 -12.68 16.19
N LYS A 51 14.09 -11.56 16.47
CA LYS A 51 14.26 -10.46 15.52
C LYS A 51 15.67 -10.49 14.94
N ILE A 52 15.77 -10.63 13.62
CA ILE A 52 17.02 -10.55 12.86
C ILE A 52 17.56 -9.12 12.93
N LYS A 53 18.85 -8.97 13.22
CA LYS A 53 19.55 -7.68 13.18
C LYS A 53 19.91 -7.32 11.74
N ASP A 54 19.01 -6.65 11.03
CA ASP A 54 19.39 -6.00 9.77
C ASP A 54 20.16 -4.71 10.08
N GLU A 55 21.36 -4.58 9.52
CA GLU A 55 22.21 -3.41 9.66
C GLU A 55 21.53 -2.17 9.05
N THR A 56 21.11 -1.26 9.93
CA THR A 56 20.84 0.16 9.67
C THR A 56 19.96 0.50 8.47
N GLU A 57 18.72 0.01 8.46
CA GLU A 57 17.64 0.78 7.84
C GLU A 57 17.24 1.94 8.78
N PRO A 58 17.04 3.17 8.28
CA PRO A 58 16.60 4.27 9.12
C PRO A 58 15.22 3.92 9.69
N LYS A 59 15.17 3.62 11.00
CA LYS A 59 13.93 3.48 11.76
C LYS A 59 13.19 4.82 11.73
N VAL A 60 12.30 4.99 10.74
CA VAL A 60 11.24 5.98 10.81
C VAL A 60 10.30 5.49 11.91
N THR A 61 10.50 5.94 13.15
CA THR A 61 9.56 5.73 14.25
C THR A 61 8.31 6.57 14.02
N ARG A 62 7.44 6.12 13.10
CA ARG A 62 6.06 6.62 13.00
C ARG A 62 5.27 6.00 14.15
N LYS A 63 4.92 6.84 15.12
CA LYS A 63 4.01 6.47 16.21
C LYS A 63 2.68 6.04 15.58
N SER A 64 2.21 4.84 15.95
CA SER A 64 0.86 4.37 15.64
C SER A 64 -0.15 5.41 16.13
N GLN A 65 -0.74 6.15 15.20
CA GLN A 65 -1.95 6.94 15.45
C GLN A 65 -3.11 6.04 15.04
N GLY A 66 -3.83 5.52 16.03
CA GLY A 66 -4.75 4.39 15.90
C GLY A 66 -5.81 4.53 14.81
N SER A 67 -6.35 3.37 14.38
CA SER A 67 -7.60 3.08 13.64
C SER A 67 -8.16 4.02 12.55
N ASP A 68 -7.56 5.16 12.23
CA ASP A 68 -8.10 6.16 11.31
C ASP A 68 -7.33 6.21 9.98
N PHE A 69 -6.17 5.56 9.92
CA PHE A 69 -5.30 5.51 8.75
C PHE A 69 -5.14 4.06 8.26
N TYR A 70 -5.51 3.82 7.01
CA TYR A 70 -5.47 2.49 6.39
C TYR A 70 -4.78 2.54 5.02
N SER A 71 -4.24 1.39 4.60
CA SER A 71 -3.85 1.21 3.20
C SER A 71 -5.10 0.90 2.38
N MET A 72 -5.58 1.91 1.66
CA MET A 72 -6.74 1.81 0.76
C MET A 72 -6.31 1.51 -0.68
N GLY A 73 -5.04 1.23 -0.91
CA GLY A 73 -4.45 1.14 -2.23
C GLY A 73 -3.14 1.90 -2.29
N ARG A 74 -2.79 2.39 -3.48
CA ARG A 74 -1.59 3.17 -3.72
C ARG A 74 -1.82 4.18 -4.84
N VAL A 75 -1.25 5.36 -4.68
CA VAL A 75 -1.09 6.32 -5.76
C VAL A 75 0.40 6.49 -5.99
N ASP A 76 0.85 6.21 -7.21
CA ASP A 76 2.24 6.37 -7.64
C ASP A 76 2.27 7.28 -8.84
N MET A 77 2.69 8.54 -8.68
CA MET A 77 2.87 9.44 -9.80
C MET A 77 4.24 10.11 -9.79
N LYS A 78 4.83 10.24 -10.97
CA LYS A 78 6.04 11.03 -11.19
C LYS A 78 5.67 12.26 -12.02
N ILE A 79 5.93 13.45 -11.51
CA ILE A 79 5.67 14.73 -12.20
C ILE A 79 6.97 15.53 -12.25
N GLY A 80 7.62 15.54 -13.42
CA GLY A 80 9.00 16.00 -13.56
C GLY A 80 9.94 15.21 -12.65
N GLU A 81 10.57 15.90 -11.71
CA GLU A 81 11.45 15.31 -10.69
C GLU A 81 10.72 14.97 -9.38
N ASN A 82 9.46 15.39 -9.23
CA ASN A 82 8.69 15.15 -8.02
C ASN A 82 8.03 13.77 -8.07
N LEU A 83 8.06 13.06 -6.95
CA LEU A 83 7.38 11.79 -6.76
C LEU A 83 6.23 11.99 -5.77
N VAL A 84 5.03 11.63 -6.20
CA VAL A 84 3.80 11.64 -5.40
C VAL A 84 3.46 10.17 -5.12
N ASP A 85 3.81 9.69 -3.92
CA ASP A 85 3.52 8.32 -3.47
C ASP A 85 2.64 8.37 -2.23
N PHE A 86 1.35 8.08 -2.43
CA PHE A 86 0.40 7.94 -1.33
C PHE A 86 0.21 6.46 -1.04
N SER A 87 0.55 6.06 0.18
CA SER A 87 0.38 4.69 0.68
C SER A 87 -0.47 4.61 1.96
N ILE A 88 -0.73 5.75 2.62
CA ILE A 88 -1.50 5.85 3.85
C ILE A 88 -2.59 6.90 3.67
N PHE A 89 -3.84 6.53 3.95
CA PHE A 89 -5.02 7.31 3.60
C PHE A 89 -5.91 7.58 4.80
N GLU A 90 -6.59 8.73 4.78
CA GLU A 90 -7.65 9.06 5.72
C GLU A 90 -8.98 8.43 5.29
N ARG A 91 -9.34 7.30 5.90
CA ARG A 91 -10.48 6.45 5.49
C ARG A 91 -11.76 7.22 5.13
N LYS A 92 -12.22 8.09 6.03
CA LYS A 92 -13.51 8.82 5.90
C LYS A 92 -13.49 9.97 4.87
N LYS A 93 -12.32 10.35 4.37
CA LYS A 93 -12.17 11.45 3.41
C LYS A 93 -11.99 10.97 1.96
N ASN A 94 -11.85 9.66 1.76
CA ASN A 94 -11.73 9.07 0.43
C ASN A 94 -13.10 8.60 -0.06
N ALA A 95 -13.55 9.07 -1.23
CA ALA A 95 -14.87 8.74 -1.77
C ALA A 95 -14.85 8.57 -3.29
N LEU A 96 -15.66 7.63 -3.76
CA LEU A 96 -15.94 7.37 -5.17
C LEU A 96 -17.39 7.71 -5.46
N VAL A 97 -17.62 8.81 -6.16
CA VAL A 97 -18.95 9.27 -6.56
C VAL A 97 -19.14 9.00 -8.04
N PHE A 98 -20.28 8.44 -8.43
CA PHE A 98 -20.54 8.18 -9.85
C PHE A 98 -21.99 8.44 -10.22
N THR A 99 -22.18 8.80 -11.49
CA THR A 99 -23.47 8.97 -12.17
C THR A 99 -23.42 8.19 -13.48
N ASN A 100 -24.51 8.14 -14.23
CA ASN A 100 -24.48 7.57 -15.59
C ASN A 100 -23.51 8.31 -16.53
N GLY A 101 -23.14 9.56 -16.24
CA GLY A 101 -22.28 10.39 -17.09
C GLY A 101 -20.88 10.66 -16.54
N SER A 102 -20.59 10.28 -15.29
CA SER A 102 -19.33 10.65 -14.64
C SER A 102 -18.88 9.67 -13.54
N ILE A 103 -17.58 9.62 -13.33
CA ILE A 103 -16.94 9.01 -12.16
C ILE A 103 -16.04 10.07 -11.54
N THR A 104 -16.14 10.29 -10.24
CA THR A 104 -15.29 11.21 -9.48
C THR A 104 -14.67 10.48 -8.30
N ALA A 105 -13.35 10.49 -8.23
CA ALA A 105 -12.59 9.97 -7.12
C ALA A 105 -11.97 11.13 -6.34
N PHE A 106 -12.30 11.19 -5.05
CA PHE A 106 -11.66 12.07 -4.08
C PHE A 106 -10.72 11.21 -3.25
N ILE A 107 -9.43 11.47 -3.35
CA ILE A 107 -8.39 10.71 -2.65
C ILE A 107 -7.68 11.68 -1.71
N LYS A 108 -7.59 11.33 -0.43
CA LYS A 108 -6.89 12.12 0.58
C LYS A 108 -5.93 11.26 1.38
N SER A 109 -4.65 11.65 1.37
CA SER A 109 -3.59 11.01 2.15
C SER A 109 -3.70 11.39 3.63
N ALA A 110 -3.00 10.64 4.48
CA ALA A 110 -2.83 10.94 5.90
C ALA A 110 -2.06 12.25 6.18
N PHE A 111 -1.40 12.81 5.16
CA PHE A 111 -0.51 13.96 5.28
C PHE A 111 -1.13 15.25 4.73
N ASP A 112 -2.46 15.32 4.68
CA ASP A 112 -3.22 16.44 4.13
C ASP A 112 -2.94 16.75 2.64
N GLU A 113 -2.50 15.73 1.91
CA GLU A 113 -2.38 15.76 0.46
C GLU A 113 -3.66 15.19 -0.16
N ASP A 114 -4.04 15.69 -1.34
CA ASP A 114 -5.26 15.25 -2.00
C ASP A 114 -5.15 15.19 -3.52
N ILE A 115 -5.98 14.33 -4.10
CA ILE A 115 -6.16 14.17 -5.53
C ILE A 115 -7.66 14.16 -5.80
N THR A 116 -8.08 15.00 -6.72
CA THR A 116 -9.42 14.94 -7.30
C THR A 116 -9.28 14.49 -8.75
N LEU A 117 -9.88 13.35 -9.08
CA LEU A 117 -9.88 12.78 -10.42
C LEU A 117 -11.32 12.63 -10.91
N LYS A 118 -11.64 13.19 -12.06
CA LYS A 118 -12.98 13.13 -12.65
C LYS A 118 -12.91 12.61 -14.06
N PHE A 119 -13.80 11.68 -14.38
CA PHE A 119 -14.05 11.19 -15.73
C PHE A 119 -15.44 11.59 -16.18
N LYS A 120 -15.58 11.98 -17.44
CA LYS A 120 -16.87 12.25 -18.09
C LYS A 120 -17.01 11.40 -19.33
N LYS A 121 -18.03 10.54 -19.32
CA LYS A 121 -18.42 9.74 -20.48
C LYS A 121 -19.87 9.31 -20.31
N LYS A 122 -20.64 9.39 -21.38
CA LYS A 122 -21.99 8.82 -21.39
C LYS A 122 -21.94 7.31 -21.10
N ASP A 123 -22.82 6.85 -20.21
CA ASP A 123 -22.95 5.46 -19.79
C ASP A 123 -21.64 4.89 -19.18
N ILE A 124 -20.86 5.74 -18.50
CA ILE A 124 -19.53 5.37 -17.99
C ILE A 124 -19.56 4.22 -16.99
N VAL A 125 -20.63 4.07 -16.20
CA VAL A 125 -20.73 3.00 -15.19
C VAL A 125 -20.62 1.62 -15.84
N VAL A 126 -21.27 1.43 -16.99
CA VAL A 126 -21.25 0.18 -17.76
C VAL A 126 -20.11 0.15 -18.79
N ASN A 127 -19.74 1.31 -19.35
CA ASN A 127 -18.76 1.45 -20.42
C ASN A 127 -17.50 2.23 -19.98
N HIS A 128 -16.98 1.96 -18.79
CA HIS A 128 -15.85 2.71 -18.20
C HIS A 128 -14.51 2.46 -18.88
N LYS A 129 -14.31 1.29 -19.50
CA LYS A 129 -13.02 0.94 -20.09
C LYS A 129 -12.66 1.85 -21.27
N GLY A 130 -11.37 2.13 -21.40
CA GLY A 130 -10.80 2.86 -22.52
C GLY A 130 -10.02 4.11 -22.10
N LYS A 131 -9.60 4.85 -23.12
CA LYS A 131 -8.79 6.05 -22.99
C LYS A 131 -9.66 7.32 -22.99
N TYR A 132 -9.31 8.23 -22.10
CA TYR A 132 -9.93 9.53 -21.90
C TYR A 132 -8.89 10.61 -22.16
N LYS A 133 -9.30 11.69 -22.81
CA LYS A 133 -8.40 12.84 -23.05
C LYS A 133 -8.54 13.86 -21.93
N ALA A 134 -7.44 14.51 -21.57
CA ALA A 134 -7.49 15.56 -20.57
C ALA A 134 -8.37 16.71 -21.07
N ASP A 135 -9.31 17.15 -20.23
CA ASP A 135 -10.12 18.34 -20.42
C ASP A 135 -10.27 19.05 -19.07
N PRO A 136 -9.41 20.05 -18.79
CA PRO A 136 -9.48 20.82 -17.55
C PRO A 136 -10.79 21.59 -17.39
N SER A 137 -11.51 21.85 -18.48
CA SER A 137 -12.80 22.56 -18.44
C SER A 137 -13.97 21.68 -18.02
N GLU A 138 -13.77 20.36 -17.99
CA GLU A 138 -14.79 19.36 -17.66
C GLU A 138 -16.04 19.43 -18.56
N LYS A 139 -15.94 19.87 -19.82
CA LYS A 139 -17.10 20.02 -20.72
C LYS A 139 -17.20 18.92 -21.76
N ALA A 140 -16.08 18.39 -22.21
CA ALA A 140 -16.02 17.39 -23.25
C ALA A 140 -16.52 16.03 -22.76
N ASN A 141 -17.19 15.30 -23.66
CA ASN A 141 -17.50 13.90 -23.44
C ASN A 141 -16.26 13.03 -23.73
N ASN A 142 -16.16 11.87 -23.07
CA ASN A 142 -15.00 10.99 -23.13
C ASN A 142 -13.69 11.70 -22.73
N SER A 143 -13.74 12.38 -21.59
CA SER A 143 -12.66 13.20 -21.06
C SER A 143 -12.37 12.92 -19.59
N PHE A 144 -11.26 13.46 -19.10
CA PHE A 144 -10.96 13.47 -17.67
C PHE A 144 -10.31 14.78 -17.24
N SER A 145 -10.46 15.13 -15.97
CA SER A 145 -9.72 16.20 -15.30
C SER A 145 -9.09 15.67 -14.02
N MET A 146 -7.97 16.26 -13.64
CA MET A 146 -7.23 15.87 -12.45
C MET A 146 -6.56 17.09 -11.81
N SER A 147 -6.70 17.21 -10.50
CA SER A 147 -5.93 18.14 -9.66
C SER A 147 -5.27 17.38 -8.52
N ILE A 148 -4.09 17.84 -8.12
CA ILE A 148 -3.24 17.20 -7.11
C ILE A 148 -2.68 18.29 -6.22
N LEU A 149 -2.84 18.10 -4.92
CA LEU A 149 -2.15 18.85 -3.89
C LEU A 149 -1.22 17.88 -3.16
N ALA A 150 0.09 18.07 -3.28
CA ALA A 150 1.10 17.17 -2.72
C ALA A 150 2.21 17.93 -1.98
N GLY A 151 2.83 17.30 -0.99
CA GLY A 151 3.91 17.88 -0.17
C GLY A 151 3.45 18.36 1.21
N GLU A 152 4.41 18.81 2.01
CA GLU A 152 4.19 19.27 3.38
C GLU A 152 3.35 20.55 3.42
N LYS A 153 2.62 20.77 4.53
CA LYS A 153 1.68 21.90 4.69
C LYS A 153 2.25 23.28 4.28
N ASP A 154 3.51 23.53 4.59
CA ASP A 154 4.15 24.82 4.32
C ASP A 154 4.79 24.91 2.92
N HIS A 155 4.87 23.79 2.20
CA HIS A 155 5.50 23.66 0.88
C HIS A 155 4.63 22.88 -0.11
N GLN A 156 3.30 22.96 0.03
CA GLN A 156 2.38 22.24 -0.84
C GLN A 156 2.54 22.68 -2.29
N LYS A 157 2.61 21.69 -3.17
CA LYS A 157 2.70 21.83 -4.61
C LYS A 157 1.37 21.42 -5.21
N GLU A 158 0.81 22.32 -6.00
CA GLU A 158 -0.44 22.10 -6.71
C GLU A 158 -0.15 21.81 -8.19
N TYR A 159 -0.76 20.75 -8.70
CA TYR A 159 -0.65 20.33 -10.09
C TYR A 159 -2.04 20.09 -10.67
N THR A 160 -2.29 20.66 -11.84
CA THR A 160 -3.52 20.42 -12.60
C THR A 160 -3.14 19.86 -13.95
N ILE A 161 -3.76 18.76 -14.37
CA ILE A 161 -3.49 18.23 -15.70
C ILE A 161 -4.05 19.19 -16.75
N GLU A 162 -3.25 19.52 -17.76
CA GLU A 162 -3.64 20.41 -18.86
C GLU A 162 -3.89 19.62 -20.14
N ASN A 163 -3.02 18.66 -20.44
CA ASN A 163 -3.09 17.80 -21.62
C ASN A 163 -2.65 16.37 -21.25
N GLY A 164 -3.14 15.36 -21.96
CA GLY A 164 -2.75 13.97 -21.70
C GLY A 164 -3.87 12.96 -21.91
N GLU A 165 -3.58 11.73 -21.49
CA GLU A 165 -4.47 10.58 -21.54
C GLU A 165 -4.55 9.90 -20.17
N ALA A 166 -5.75 9.43 -19.84
CA ALA A 166 -5.96 8.50 -18.74
C ALA A 166 -6.68 7.26 -19.26
N GLU A 167 -6.32 6.10 -18.72
CA GLU A 167 -6.94 4.82 -19.06
C GLU A 167 -7.50 4.18 -17.79
N ILE A 168 -8.82 3.96 -17.76
CA ILE A 168 -9.45 3.17 -16.70
C ILE A 168 -9.24 1.69 -17.02
N LEU A 169 -8.36 1.06 -16.24
CA LEU A 169 -8.05 -0.37 -16.36
C LEU A 169 -9.12 -1.22 -15.68
N HIS A 170 -9.54 -0.78 -14.49
CA HIS A 170 -10.54 -1.46 -13.70
C HIS A 170 -11.41 -0.45 -12.95
N PHE A 171 -12.71 -0.70 -12.95
CA PHE A 171 -13.66 0.05 -12.14
C PHE A 171 -14.78 -0.88 -11.70
N SER A 172 -15.08 -0.88 -10.41
CA SER A 172 -16.19 -1.64 -9.84
C SER A 172 -16.96 -0.77 -8.85
N PRO A 173 -18.17 -0.30 -9.21
CA PRO A 173 -19.06 0.40 -8.29
C PRO A 173 -19.35 -0.43 -7.04
N ARG A 174 -19.52 -1.75 -7.21
CA ARG A 174 -19.89 -2.67 -6.13
C ARG A 174 -18.77 -2.89 -5.13
N LEU A 175 -17.53 -2.98 -5.61
CA LEU A 175 -16.37 -3.19 -4.76
C LEU A 175 -15.70 -1.86 -4.35
N GLY A 176 -16.20 -0.74 -4.87
CA GLY A 176 -15.59 0.58 -4.69
C GLY A 176 -14.17 0.65 -5.26
N THR A 177 -13.84 -0.08 -6.31
CA THR A 177 -12.46 -0.12 -6.83
C THR A 177 -12.29 0.76 -8.05
N LEU A 178 -11.13 1.41 -8.16
CA LEU A 178 -10.71 2.18 -9.32
C LEU A 178 -9.21 1.99 -9.56
N GLU A 179 -8.87 1.54 -10.76
CA GLU A 179 -7.49 1.40 -11.24
C GLU A 179 -7.33 2.18 -12.54
N VAL A 180 -6.44 3.16 -12.53
CA VAL A 180 -6.24 4.12 -13.61
C VAL A 180 -4.75 4.31 -13.87
N LYS A 181 -4.37 4.33 -15.15
CA LYS A 181 -3.08 4.85 -15.60
C LYS A 181 -3.25 6.25 -16.16
N ILE A 182 -2.34 7.15 -15.83
CA ILE A 182 -2.39 8.56 -16.23
C ILE A 182 -1.05 8.94 -16.84
N LYS A 183 -1.08 9.70 -17.93
CA LYS A 183 0.09 10.30 -18.55
C LYS A 183 -0.28 11.64 -19.17
N GLY A 184 0.48 12.68 -18.89
CA GLY A 184 0.15 14.01 -19.40
C GLY A 184 1.12 15.11 -19.01
N ASP A 185 0.75 16.33 -19.35
CA ASP A 185 1.40 17.57 -18.98
C ASP A 185 0.60 18.19 -17.82
N PHE A 186 1.28 18.42 -16.70
CA PHE A 186 0.75 19.02 -15.49
C PHE A 186 1.21 20.47 -15.40
N LEU A 187 0.25 21.36 -15.20
CA LEU A 187 0.46 22.78 -14.94
C LEU A 187 0.61 22.99 -13.43
N LYS A 188 1.70 23.65 -13.03
CA LYS A 188 1.88 24.15 -11.67
C LYS A 188 1.22 25.51 -11.50
N LYS A 189 1.08 25.93 -10.24
CA LYS A 189 0.59 27.26 -9.86
C LYS A 189 1.41 28.43 -10.44
N ASP A 190 2.70 28.23 -10.69
CA ASP A 190 3.58 29.21 -11.35
C ASP A 190 3.41 29.28 -12.88
N GLY A 191 2.53 28.45 -13.45
CA GLY A 191 2.30 28.34 -14.89
C GLY A 191 3.31 27.44 -15.63
N SER A 192 4.29 26.88 -14.93
CA SER A 192 5.24 25.94 -15.54
C SER A 192 4.57 24.58 -15.81
N LYS A 193 4.97 23.96 -16.92
CA LYS A 193 4.45 22.66 -17.35
C LYS A 193 5.47 21.58 -17.07
N GLN A 194 5.02 20.46 -16.51
CA GLN A 194 5.83 19.28 -16.27
C GLN A 194 5.14 18.04 -16.81
N LYS A 195 5.90 17.22 -17.54
CA LYS A 195 5.41 15.90 -17.90
C LYS A 195 5.27 15.04 -16.66
N GLY A 196 4.20 14.28 -16.59
CA GLY A 196 4.00 13.31 -15.55
C GLY A 196 3.31 12.05 -16.05
N GLU A 197 3.57 10.97 -15.36
CA GLU A 197 2.90 9.69 -15.55
C GLU A 197 2.78 8.95 -14.22
N GLY A 198 1.78 8.09 -14.12
CA GLY A 198 1.51 7.42 -12.87
C GLY A 198 0.34 6.46 -12.95
N MET A 199 0.09 5.84 -11.81
CA MET A 199 -0.98 4.90 -11.60
C MET A 199 -1.69 5.18 -10.28
N ILE A 200 -3.01 5.13 -10.31
CA ILE A 200 -3.87 5.19 -9.14
C ILE A 200 -4.55 3.85 -9.03
N LYS A 201 -4.36 3.16 -7.92
CA LYS A 201 -5.06 1.91 -7.61
C LYS A 201 -5.66 2.02 -6.23
N MET A 202 -6.97 2.22 -6.16
CA MET A 202 -7.67 2.54 -4.93
C MET A 202 -8.91 1.66 -4.72
N ASN A 203 -9.14 1.33 -3.45
CA ASN A 203 -10.34 0.71 -2.92
C ASN A 203 -11.01 1.74 -2.00
N PHE A 204 -12.15 2.25 -2.42
CA PHE A 204 -12.95 3.24 -1.71
C PHE A 204 -13.98 2.52 -0.86
N GLU A 205 -14.12 2.96 0.39
CA GLU A 205 -15.18 2.43 1.26
C GLU A 205 -16.54 3.05 0.96
N SER A 206 -16.54 4.32 0.55
CA SER A 206 -17.74 5.02 0.13
C SER A 206 -17.76 5.08 -1.39
N ALA A 207 -18.58 4.22 -1.99
CA ALA A 207 -18.90 4.23 -3.40
C ALA A 207 -20.39 4.60 -3.55
N VAL A 208 -20.67 5.83 -3.95
CA VAL A 208 -22.03 6.39 -3.93
C VAL A 208 -22.48 6.73 -5.33
N MET A 209 -23.62 6.16 -5.73
CA MET A 209 -24.34 6.61 -6.91
C MET A 209 -25.17 7.83 -6.55
N THR A 210 -24.98 8.94 -7.25
CA THR A 210 -25.83 10.12 -7.10
C THR A 210 -26.74 10.26 -8.31
N THR A 211 -28.00 10.61 -8.08
CA THR A 211 -28.91 11.06 -9.14
C THR A 211 -28.52 12.49 -9.50
N MET A 212 -28.29 12.77 -10.79
CA MET A 212 -28.24 14.16 -11.27
C MET A 212 -29.64 14.77 -11.21
#